data_AF-A0A7J3XAX9-F1
#
_entry.id   AF-A0A7J3XAX9-F1
#
_cell.length_a   1.000
_cell.length_b   1.000
_cell.length_c   1.000
_cell.angle_alpha   90.00
_cell.angle_beta   90.00
_cell.angle_gamma   90.00
#
_symmetry.space_group_name_H-M   'P 1'
#
loop_
_entity.id
_entity.type
_entity.pdbx_description
1 polymer ?
#
loop_
_entity_poly.entity_id
_entity_poly.type
_entity_poly.pdbx_seq_one_letter_code
_entity_poly.pdbx_strand_id
1 'polypeptide(L)'
;MSVASYRERFKCCICGKVFPEGQGIVIRLAGGVVAFHSSKCAARFLRLLLDAGSKEVVSAALRLARELESRQAQIQERRVKKI
;
A
#
# COMPACT_ATOMS: atom_id res chain seq x y z
N MET A 1 21.13 26.03 -18.87
CA MET A 1 20.57 24.81 -19.48
C MET A 1 19.63 24.19 -18.44
N SER A 2 18.32 24.26 -18.67
CA SER A 2 17.33 23.72 -17.74
C SER A 2 17.35 22.19 -17.81
N VAL A 3 17.76 21.55 -16.71
CA VAL A 3 17.57 20.10 -16.52
C VAL A 3 16.08 19.87 -16.30
N ALA A 4 15.34 19.56 -17.36
CA ALA A 4 13.99 19.04 -17.25
C ALA A 4 14.09 17.67 -16.55
N SER A 5 13.87 17.63 -15.23
CA SER A 5 13.74 16.39 -14.46
C SER A 5 12.49 15.65 -14.95
N TYR A 6 12.68 14.69 -15.84
CA TYR A 6 11.60 13.83 -16.29
C TYR A 6 11.29 12.85 -15.17
N ARG A 7 10.30 13.17 -14.34
CA ARG A 7 9.81 12.23 -13.32
C ARG A 7 9.24 11.00 -14.02
N GLU A 8 9.62 9.81 -13.55
CA GLU A 8 9.07 8.53 -14.01
C GLU A 8 7.53 8.61 -13.99
N ARG A 9 6.85 8.04 -14.98
CA ARG A 9 5.37 8.03 -15.02
C ARG A 9 4.87 6.62 -14.82
N PHE A 10 3.88 6.48 -13.94
CA PHE A 10 3.22 5.22 -13.66
C PHE A 10 1.80 5.20 -14.21
N LYS A 11 1.30 4.01 -14.54
CA LYS A 11 -0.09 3.78 -14.92
C LYS A 11 -0.79 3.04 -13.78
N CYS A 12 -1.91 3.57 -13.31
CA CYS A 12 -2.69 2.91 -12.27
C CYS A 12 -3.28 1.60 -12.80
N CYS A 13 -3.00 0.47 -12.14
CA CYS A 13 -3.51 -0.84 -12.59
C CYS A 13 -5.03 -1.00 -12.42
N ILE A 14 -5.67 -0.19 -11.56
CA ILE A 14 -7.12 -0.25 -11.29
C ILE A 14 -7.95 0.62 -12.24
N CYS A 15 -7.52 1.84 -12.56
CA CYS A 15 -8.31 2.78 -13.36
C CYS A 15 -7.61 3.28 -14.62
N GLY A 16 -6.37 2.86 -14.87
CA GLY A 16 -5.61 3.27 -16.06
C GLY A 16 -5.05 4.69 -16.04
N LYS A 17 -5.39 5.53 -15.05
CA LYS A 17 -4.86 6.91 -14.94
C LYS A 17 -3.33 6.91 -14.87
N VAL A 18 -2.69 7.76 -15.69
CA VAL A 18 -1.25 8.00 -15.67
C VAL A 18 -0.93 9.10 -14.66
N PHE A 19 0.12 8.92 -13.87
CA PHE A 19 0.54 9.88 -12.84
C PHE A 19 2.08 9.89 -12.70
N PRO A 20 2.70 11.02 -12.33
CA PRO A 20 4.14 11.13 -12.15
C PRO A 20 4.61 10.50 -10.83
N GLU A 21 5.89 10.15 -10.77
CA GLU A 21 6.56 9.68 -9.57
C GLU A 21 6.43 10.68 -8.41
N GLY A 22 6.27 10.13 -7.21
CA GLY A 22 5.97 10.90 -6.01
C GLY A 22 4.48 11.26 -5.87
N GLN A 23 3.64 10.97 -6.87
CA GLN A 23 2.19 10.96 -6.72
C GLN A 23 1.70 9.51 -6.62
N GLY A 24 0.64 9.27 -5.84
CA GLY A 24 0.06 7.94 -5.70
C GLY A 24 0.88 6.99 -4.80
N ILE A 25 0.68 5.69 -5.02
CA ILE A 25 1.28 4.59 -4.26
C ILE A 25 1.91 3.63 -5.27
N VAL A 26 3.21 3.40 -5.16
CA VAL A 26 3.96 2.50 -6.04
C VAL A 26 4.62 1.43 -5.17
N ILE A 27 4.28 0.17 -5.43
CA ILE A 27 4.83 -0.98 -4.71
C ILE A 27 5.74 -1.73 -5.69
N ARG A 28 7.03 -1.77 -5.38
CA ARG A 28 8.03 -2.54 -6.14
C ARG A 28 8.19 -3.91 -5.47
N LEU A 29 7.89 -4.96 -6.20
CA LEU A 29 7.98 -6.37 -5.80
C LEU A 29 9.09 -7.04 -6.61
N ALA A 30 9.59 -8.20 -6.16
CA ALA A 30 10.64 -8.93 -6.88
C ALA A 30 10.27 -9.26 -8.34
N GLY A 31 8.98 -9.48 -8.62
CA GLY A 31 8.47 -9.82 -9.95
C GLY A 31 7.88 -8.66 -10.76
N GLY A 32 7.93 -7.42 -10.26
CA GLY A 32 7.40 -6.27 -11.00
C GLY A 32 6.90 -5.12 -10.12
N VAL A 33 6.17 -4.19 -10.74
CA VAL A 33 5.67 -2.98 -10.09
C VAL A 33 4.15 -2.95 -10.15
N VAL A 34 3.51 -2.68 -9.01
CA VAL A 34 2.08 -2.40 -8.93
C VAL A 34 1.89 -0.95 -8.49
N ALA A 35 1.19 -0.16 -9.31
CA ALA A 35 1.06 1.27 -9.12
C ALA A 35 -0.41 1.71 -9.03
N PHE A 36 -0.70 2.64 -8.11
CA PHE A 36 -2.03 3.17 -7.83
C PHE A 36 -2.00 4.69 -7.78
N HIS A 37 -2.86 5.36 -8.55
CA HIS A 37 -2.87 6.83 -8.54
C HIS A 37 -3.44 7.42 -7.22
N SER A 38 -4.09 6.61 -6.38
CA SER A 38 -4.72 7.02 -5.13
C SER A 38 -4.85 5.87 -4.14
N SER A 39 -5.00 6.20 -2.85
CA SER A 39 -5.30 5.23 -1.78
C SER A 39 -6.58 4.44 -2.04
N LYS A 40 -7.60 5.07 -2.63
CA LYS A 40 -8.85 4.41 -3.03
C LYS A 40 -8.60 3.28 -4.04
N CYS A 41 -7.71 3.49 -5.01
CA CYS A 41 -7.34 2.44 -5.97
C CYS A 41 -6.55 1.32 -5.30
N ALA A 42 -5.59 1.65 -4.42
CA ALA A 42 -4.85 0.65 -3.67
C ALA A 42 -5.79 -0.20 -2.78
N ALA A 43 -6.74 0.42 -2.09
CA ALA A 43 -7.71 -0.28 -1.26
C ALA A 43 -8.63 -1.22 -2.08
N ARG A 44 -9.08 -0.78 -3.26
CA ARG A 44 -9.86 -1.62 -4.18
C ARG A 44 -9.05 -2.81 -4.68
N PHE A 45 -7.78 -2.60 -5.01
CA PHE A 45 -6.87 -3.69 -5.39
C PHE A 45 -6.68 -4.68 -4.25
N LEU A 46 -6.44 -4.20 -3.01
CA LEU A 46 -6.26 -5.07 -1.85
C LEU A 46 -7.49 -5.96 -1.60
N ARG A 47 -8.71 -5.42 -1.73
CA ARG A 47 -9.94 -6.22 -1.63
C ARG A 47 -9.96 -7.34 -2.66
N LEU A 48 -9.77 -6.99 -3.94
CA LEU A 48 -9.74 -7.98 -5.03
C LEU A 48 -8.64 -9.04 -4.82
N LEU A 49 -7.47 -8.63 -4.33
CA LEU A 49 -6.37 -9.53 -4.02
C LEU A 49 -6.71 -10.51 -2.89
N LEU A 50 -7.38 -10.05 -1.84
CA LEU A 50 -7.77 -10.91 -0.72
C LEU A 50 -8.95 -11.82 -1.09
N ASP A 51 -9.88 -11.35 -1.92
CA ASP A 51 -11.02 -12.14 -2.40
C ASP A 51 -10.58 -13.26 -3.36
N ALA A 52 -9.58 -13.00 -4.21
CA ALA A 52 -9.03 -13.98 -5.15
C ALA A 52 -7.81 -14.75 -4.61
N GLY A 53 -7.28 -14.36 -3.46
CA GLY A 53 -6.04 -14.88 -2.91
C GLY A 53 -6.17 -16.31 -2.38
N SER A 54 -5.05 -17.03 -2.32
CA SER A 54 -5.02 -18.34 -1.68
C SER A 54 -5.22 -18.22 -0.16
N LYS A 55 -5.51 -19.35 0.52
CA LYS A 55 -5.65 -19.39 1.97
C LYS A 55 -4.40 -18.88 2.69
N GLU A 56 -3.22 -19.14 2.13
CA GLU A 56 -1.93 -18.67 2.64
C GLU A 56 -1.85 -17.14 2.61
N VAL A 57 -2.29 -16.50 1.52
CA VAL A 57 -2.31 -15.04 1.40
C VAL A 57 -3.27 -14.42 2.42
N VAL A 58 -4.48 -14.96 2.52
CA VAL A 58 -5.50 -14.45 3.46
C VAL A 58 -5.06 -14.63 4.91
N SER A 59 -4.51 -15.79 5.26
CA SER A 59 -4.02 -16.05 6.62
C SER A 59 -2.84 -15.15 7.00
N ALA A 60 -1.91 -14.91 6.07
CA ALA A 60 -0.82 -13.97 6.27
C ALA A 60 -1.32 -12.53 6.50
N ALA A 61 -2.31 -12.09 5.72
CA ALA A 61 -2.93 -10.78 5.89
C ALA A 61 -3.62 -10.62 7.26
N LEU A 62 -4.38 -11.63 7.71
CA LEU A 62 -5.03 -11.63 9.02
C LEU A 62 -4.01 -11.65 10.18
N ARG A 63 -2.91 -12.40 10.03
CA ARG A 63 -1.83 -12.39 11.01
C ARG A 63 -1.21 -11.00 11.12
N LEU A 64 -0.88 -10.38 9.99
CA LEU A 64 -0.32 -9.04 9.95
C LEU A 64 -1.25 -8.02 10.60
N ALA A 65 -2.56 -8.10 10.33
CA ALA A 65 -3.55 -7.21 10.94
C ALA A 65 -3.51 -7.29 12.48
N ARG A 66 -3.56 -8.50 13.05
CA ARG A 66 -3.48 -8.72 14.51
C ARG A 66 -2.18 -8.21 15.12
N GLU A 67 -1.05 -8.40 14.43
CA GLU A 67 0.24 -7.89 14.88
C GLU A 67 0.26 -6.36 14.93
N LEU A 68 -0.33 -5.69 13.92
CA LEU A 68 -0.42 -4.23 13.88
C LEU A 68 -1.36 -3.68 14.96
N GLU A 69 -2.52 -4.30 15.17
CA GLU A 69 -3.47 -3.93 16.23
C GLU A 69 -2.82 -4.07 17.61
N SER A 70 -2.10 -5.17 17.86
CA SER A 70 -1.38 -5.40 19.11
C SER A 70 -0.32 -4.33 19.35
N ARG A 71 0.43 -3.93 18.31
CA ARG A 71 1.42 -2.84 18.39
C ARG A 71 0.76 -1.50 18.70
N GLN A 72 -0.39 -1.21 18.09
CA GLN A 72 -1.14 0.02 18.37
C GLN A 72 -1.63 0.08 19.83
N ALA A 73 -2.16 -1.02 20.36
CA ALA A 73 -2.57 -1.10 21.76
C ALA A 73 -1.41 -0.81 22.72
N GLN A 74 -0.23 -1.41 22.49
CA GLN A 74 0.97 -1.14 23.29
C GLN A 74 1.42 0.32 23.22
N ILE A 75 1.36 0.94 22.04
CA ILE A 75 1.68 2.37 21.87
C ILE A 75 0.69 3.23 22.67
N GLN A 76 -0.60 2.89 22.65
CA GLN A 76 -1.64 3.61 23.38
C GLN A 76 -1.46 3.49 24.90
N GLU A 77 -1.22 2.28 25.43
CA GLU A 77 -0.93 2.08 26.86
C GLU A 77 0.28 2.88 27.33
N ARG A 78 1.36 2.92 26.53
CA ARG A 78 2.56 3.71 26.83
C ARG A 78 2.30 5.21 26.81
N ARG A 79 1.33 5.69 26.03
CA ARG A 79 0.92 7.11 26.03
C ARG A 79 0.10 7.44 27.27
N VAL A 80 -0.82 6.57 27.67
CA VAL A 80 -1.64 6.76 28.89
C VAL A 80 -0.77 6.76 30.15
N LYS A 81 0.24 5.87 30.23
CA LYS A 81 1.17 5.79 31.38
C LYS A 81 2.19 6.95 31.45
N LYS A 82 2.25 7.82 30.44
CA LYS A 82 3.14 9.00 30.39
C LYS A 82 2.44 10.30 30.78
N ILE A 83 1.18 10.22 31.21
CA ILE A 83 0.37 11.33 31.73
C ILE A 83 0.30 11.20 33.25
#